data_AF-A0A257YP38-F1
#
_entry.id   AF-A0A257YP38-F1
#
_cell.length_a   1.000
_cell.length_b   1.000
_cell.length_c   1.000
_cell.angle_alpha   90.00
_cell.angle_beta   90.00
_cell.angle_gamma   90.00
#
_symmetry.space_group_name_H-M   'P 1'
#
loop_
_entity.id
_entity.type
_entity.pdbx_description
1 polymer ?
#
loop_
_entity_poly.entity_id
_entity_poly.type
_entity_poly.pdbx_seq_one_letter_code
_entity_poly.pdbx_strand_id
1 'polypeptide(L)'
;MTVAGLARAMQAFAAAGDTGDRRQRAMHRLTRAMASYPELVAGEGRACTELMRAMGGRVAIKTGAEAVFVAMLPDQALGVALKITDGAERGSEAAIVALLVHAGALDPNHPAALKRLGRPQTNWRGLVTGVTRTAAGFPGPGKTG
;
A
#
# COMPACT_ATOMS: atom_id res chain seq x y z
N MET A 1 -15.62 -7.91 -9.85
CA MET A 1 -14.75 -8.58 -8.86
C MET A 1 -14.94 -7.90 -7.52
N THR A 2 -15.13 -8.64 -6.42
CA THR A 2 -15.29 -8.04 -5.08
C THR A 2 -13.93 -7.67 -4.49
N VAL A 3 -13.88 -6.69 -3.57
CA VAL A 3 -12.64 -6.32 -2.86
C VAL A 3 -12.05 -7.53 -2.12
N ALA A 4 -12.89 -8.35 -1.49
CA ALA A 4 -12.46 -9.60 -0.86
C ALA A 4 -11.87 -10.61 -1.85
N GLY A 5 -12.46 -10.74 -3.05
CA GLY A 5 -11.92 -11.59 -4.11
C GLY A 5 -10.55 -11.11 -4.59
N LEU A 6 -10.38 -9.80 -4.72
CA LEU A 6 -9.09 -9.19 -5.06
C LEU A 6 -8.04 -9.41 -3.96
N ALA A 7 -8.40 -9.23 -2.69
CA ALA A 7 -7.51 -9.48 -1.56
C ALA A 7 -7.02 -10.93 -1.52
N ARG A 8 -7.92 -11.91 -1.72
CA ARG A 8 -7.56 -13.34 -1.82
C ARG A 8 -6.64 -13.63 -2.99
N ALA A 9 -6.85 -12.99 -4.14
CA ALA A 9 -5.95 -13.12 -5.26
C ALA A 9 -4.54 -12.63 -4.89
N MET A 10 -4.42 -11.44 -4.27
CA MET A 10 -3.13 -10.90 -3.81
C MET A 10 -2.48 -11.79 -2.75
N GLN A 11 -3.28 -12.41 -1.88
CA GLN A 11 -2.79 -13.37 -0.89
C GLN A 11 -2.15 -14.58 -1.57
N ALA A 12 -2.75 -15.09 -2.65
CA ALA A 12 -2.17 -16.20 -3.42
C ALA A 12 -0.82 -15.83 -4.06
N PHE A 13 -0.64 -14.58 -4.49
CA PHE A 13 0.66 -14.09 -4.95
C PHE A 13 1.67 -13.95 -3.80
N ALA A 14 1.25 -13.40 -2.66
CA ALA A 14 2.08 -13.25 -1.48
C ALA A 14 2.56 -14.61 -0.94
N ALA A 15 1.69 -15.62 -0.93
CA ALA A 15 1.98 -16.97 -0.45
C ALA A 15 2.74 -17.84 -1.46
N ALA A 16 2.97 -17.37 -2.68
CA ALA A 16 3.59 -18.19 -3.72
C ALA A 16 5.08 -18.45 -3.46
N GLY A 17 5.48 -19.72 -3.53
CA GLY A 17 6.87 -20.17 -3.44
C GLY A 17 7.49 -20.48 -4.80
N ASP A 18 8.81 -20.63 -4.81
CA ASP A 18 9.62 -21.00 -5.99
C ASP A 18 9.65 -22.52 -6.26
N THR A 19 9.19 -23.34 -5.32
CA THR A 19 9.09 -24.81 -5.43
C THR A 19 7.72 -25.32 -5.90
N GLY A 20 6.75 -24.42 -6.09
CA GLY A 20 5.38 -24.77 -6.49
C GLY A 20 5.21 -25.09 -7.97
N ASP A 21 3.96 -25.20 -8.44
CA ASP A 21 3.64 -25.40 -9.86
C ASP A 21 4.08 -24.21 -10.75
N ARG A 22 3.90 -24.33 -12.07
CA ARG A 22 4.27 -23.25 -13.01
C ARG A 22 3.65 -21.90 -12.65
N ARG A 23 2.40 -21.89 -12.17
CA ARG A 23 1.69 -20.68 -11.81
C ARG A 23 2.26 -20.08 -10.54
N GLN A 24 2.49 -20.88 -9.50
CA GLN A 24 3.09 -20.45 -8.25
C GLN A 24 4.47 -19.83 -8.47
N ARG A 25 5.33 -20.48 -9.26
CA ARG A 25 6.66 -19.92 -9.58
C ARG A 25 6.58 -18.59 -10.33
N ALA A 26 5.61 -18.44 -11.24
CA ALA A 26 5.39 -17.19 -11.95
C ALA A 26 4.88 -16.08 -11.01
N MET A 27 3.94 -16.40 -10.12
CA MET A 27 3.44 -15.47 -9.10
C MET A 27 4.57 -15.02 -8.17
N HIS A 28 5.38 -15.96 -7.66
CA HIS A 28 6.54 -15.69 -6.83
C HIS A 28 7.54 -14.73 -7.51
N ARG A 29 7.93 -15.04 -8.75
CA ARG A 29 8.84 -14.21 -9.54
C ARG A 29 8.29 -12.81 -9.77
N LEU A 30 7.01 -12.70 -10.13
CA LEU A 30 6.37 -11.41 -10.39
C LEU A 30 6.37 -10.54 -9.14
N THR A 31 5.93 -11.07 -7.99
CA THR A 31 5.85 -10.31 -6.75
C THR A 31 7.22 -9.80 -6.30
N ARG A 32 8.27 -10.64 -6.41
CA ARG A 32 9.65 -10.21 -6.08
C ARG A 32 10.18 -9.19 -7.08
N ALA A 33 9.96 -9.39 -8.38
CA ALA A 33 10.38 -8.42 -9.39
C ALA A 33 9.72 -7.04 -9.20
N MET A 34 8.41 -7.01 -8.89
CA MET A 34 7.70 -5.76 -8.62
C MET A 34 8.29 -5.00 -7.43
N ALA A 35 8.65 -5.71 -6.35
CA ALA A 35 9.17 -5.09 -5.15
C ALA A 35 10.65 -4.68 -5.28
N SER A 36 11.44 -5.42 -6.06
CA SER A 36 12.85 -5.09 -6.36
C SER A 36 13.03 -3.96 -7.37
N TYR A 37 12.10 -3.81 -8.32
CA TYR A 37 12.16 -2.81 -9.39
C TYR A 37 10.89 -1.94 -9.42
N PRO A 38 10.59 -1.22 -8.33
CA PRO A 38 9.32 -0.54 -8.15
C PRO A 38 9.09 0.62 -9.13
N GLU A 39 10.13 1.22 -9.67
CA GLU A 39 10.06 2.23 -10.75
C GLU A 39 9.49 1.66 -12.05
N LEU A 40 9.74 0.39 -12.36
CA LEU A 40 9.16 -0.27 -13.54
C LEU A 40 7.67 -0.58 -13.36
N VAL A 41 7.16 -0.51 -12.13
CA VAL A 41 5.77 -0.82 -11.79
C VAL A 41 4.88 0.43 -11.86
N ALA A 42 5.36 1.57 -11.34
CA ALA A 42 4.54 2.78 -11.24
C ALA A 42 5.21 4.05 -11.79
N GLY A 43 6.52 4.04 -12.08
CA GLY A 43 7.31 5.23 -12.39
C GLY A 43 7.79 5.97 -11.14
N GLU A 44 8.76 6.87 -11.31
CA GLU A 44 9.36 7.62 -10.22
C GLU A 44 8.39 8.62 -9.54
N GLY A 45 8.63 8.88 -8.26
CA GLY A 45 7.85 9.85 -7.46
C GLY A 45 6.42 9.43 -7.13
N ARG A 46 5.99 8.22 -7.54
CA ARG A 46 4.65 7.69 -7.27
C ARG A 46 4.59 6.94 -5.95
N ALA A 47 3.41 6.92 -5.33
CA ALA A 47 3.22 6.29 -4.02
C ALA A 47 3.61 4.83 -3.95
N CYS A 48 3.27 4.03 -4.95
CA CYS A 48 3.67 2.63 -4.99
C CYS A 48 5.19 2.49 -4.92
N THR A 49 5.91 3.29 -5.70
CA THR A 49 7.37 3.24 -5.76
C THR A 49 8.02 3.69 -4.46
N GLU A 50 7.57 4.82 -3.90
CA GLU A 50 8.06 5.32 -2.63
C GLU A 50 7.80 4.34 -1.47
N LEU A 51 6.60 3.75 -1.41
CA LEU A 51 6.23 2.83 -0.34
C LEU A 51 6.95 1.48 -0.46
N MET A 52 7.09 0.92 -1.67
CA MET A 52 7.87 -0.31 -1.86
C MET A 52 9.34 -0.13 -1.44
N ARG A 53 9.95 1.02 -1.78
CA ARG A 53 11.29 1.38 -1.31
C ARG A 53 11.36 1.56 0.21
N ALA A 54 10.38 2.25 0.80
CA ALA A 54 10.29 2.46 2.24
C ALA A 54 10.21 1.16 3.06
N MET A 55 9.64 0.09 2.48
CA MET A 55 9.55 -1.22 3.13
C MET A 55 10.72 -2.16 2.75
N GLY A 56 11.76 -1.63 2.09
CA GLY A 56 12.95 -2.37 1.70
C GLY A 56 12.72 -3.39 0.58
N GLY A 57 11.75 -3.16 -0.31
CA GLY A 57 11.46 -4.09 -1.41
C GLY A 57 10.86 -5.43 -0.97
N ARG A 58 10.33 -5.51 0.26
CA ARG A 58 9.71 -6.74 0.80
C ARG A 58 8.24 -6.88 0.44
N VAL A 59 7.56 -5.77 0.12
CA VAL A 59 6.13 -5.71 -0.19
C VAL A 59 5.98 -5.16 -1.60
N ALA A 60 5.11 -5.79 -2.39
CA ALA A 60 4.76 -5.28 -3.72
C ALA A 60 3.41 -4.55 -3.64
N ILE A 61 3.35 -3.32 -4.17
CA ILE A 61 2.15 -2.47 -4.14
C ILE A 61 1.83 -2.00 -5.55
N LYS A 62 0.53 -1.97 -5.87
CA LYS A 62 0.06 -1.30 -7.08
C LYS A 62 -1.23 -0.54 -6.83
N THR A 63 -1.25 0.71 -7.33
CA THR A 63 -2.49 1.48 -7.50
C THR A 63 -3.16 1.11 -8.81
N GLY A 64 -4.47 0.92 -8.78
CA GLY A 64 -5.35 0.82 -9.95
C GLY A 64 -6.05 2.15 -10.24
N ALA A 65 -6.85 2.17 -11.31
CA ALA A 65 -7.78 3.26 -11.57
C ALA A 65 -8.83 3.36 -10.45
N GLU A 66 -9.42 4.54 -10.29
CA GLU A 66 -10.51 4.82 -9.34
C GLU A 66 -10.18 4.47 -7.87
N ALA A 67 -9.01 4.88 -7.37
CA ALA A 67 -8.62 4.75 -5.96
C ALA A 67 -8.63 3.30 -5.42
N VAL A 68 -8.27 2.33 -6.27
CA VAL A 68 -7.98 0.95 -5.86
C VAL A 68 -6.51 0.83 -5.50
N PHE A 69 -6.19 0.22 -4.37
CA PHE A 69 -4.85 -0.22 -4.02
C PHE A 69 -4.83 -1.71 -3.75
N VAL A 70 -3.74 -2.36 -4.15
CA VAL A 70 -3.41 -3.72 -3.74
C VAL A 70 -2.02 -3.77 -3.14
N ALA A 71 -1.82 -4.65 -2.16
CA ALA A 71 -0.51 -4.99 -1.65
C ALA A 71 -0.37 -6.51 -1.49
N MET A 72 0.83 -7.01 -1.74
CA MET A 72 1.25 -8.38 -1.50
C MET A 72 2.38 -8.34 -0.48
N LEU A 73 2.20 -8.99 0.66
CA LEU A 73 3.16 -9.08 1.76
C LEU A 73 3.66 -10.52 1.89
N PRO A 74 4.68 -10.92 1.10
CA PRO A 74 5.22 -12.28 1.09
C PRO A 74 5.58 -12.83 2.46
N ASP A 75 6.24 -12.03 3.30
CA ASP A 75 6.75 -12.48 4.60
C ASP A 75 5.61 -12.88 5.57
N GLN A 76 4.38 -12.47 5.28
CA GLN A 76 3.18 -12.75 6.07
C GLN A 76 2.17 -13.62 5.32
N ALA A 77 2.46 -14.02 4.07
CA ALA A 77 1.50 -14.64 3.16
C ALA A 77 0.16 -13.88 3.08
N LEU A 78 0.21 -12.54 3.15
CA LEU A 78 -0.96 -11.67 3.28
C LEU A 78 -1.20 -10.84 2.00
N GLY A 79 -2.46 -10.78 1.58
CA GLY A 79 -2.94 -9.93 0.49
C GLY A 79 -3.87 -8.84 1.00
N VAL A 80 -3.63 -7.60 0.57
CA VAL A 80 -4.48 -6.44 0.88
C VAL A 80 -5.12 -5.92 -0.40
N ALA A 81 -6.41 -5.59 -0.31
CA ALA A 81 -7.11 -4.83 -1.33
C ALA A 81 -7.91 -3.72 -0.66
N LEU A 82 -7.80 -2.51 -1.21
CA LEU A 82 -8.47 -1.31 -0.75
C LEU A 82 -9.17 -0.67 -1.95
N LYS A 83 -10.41 -0.24 -1.75
CA LYS A 83 -11.14 0.63 -2.68
C LYS A 83 -11.70 1.78 -1.87
N ILE A 84 -11.42 3.01 -2.29
CA ILE A 84 -12.14 4.17 -1.79
C ILE A 84 -13.26 4.51 -2.79
N THR A 85 -14.48 4.67 -2.29
CA THR A 85 -15.67 4.88 -3.12
C THR A 85 -15.75 6.27 -3.73
N ASP A 86 -15.23 7.29 -3.04
CA ASP A 86 -15.21 8.68 -3.52
C ASP A 86 -14.12 8.96 -4.57
N GLY A 87 -13.26 7.97 -4.88
CA GLY A 87 -12.20 8.08 -5.87
C GLY A 87 -11.02 8.96 -5.47
N ALA A 88 -10.96 9.48 -4.24
CA ALA A 88 -9.94 10.42 -3.82
C ALA A 88 -8.57 9.73 -3.59
N GLU A 89 -7.57 10.14 -4.37
CA GLU A 89 -6.19 9.66 -4.24
C GLU A 89 -5.61 9.92 -2.84
N ARG A 90 -5.89 11.09 -2.27
CA ARG A 90 -5.45 11.47 -0.92
C ARG A 90 -5.98 10.51 0.16
N GLY A 91 -7.25 10.12 0.06
CA GLY A 91 -7.87 9.19 1.00
C GLY A 91 -7.32 7.78 0.84
N SER A 92 -7.15 7.32 -0.41
CA SER A 92 -6.65 5.98 -0.69
C SER A 92 -5.18 5.79 -0.31
N GLU A 93 -4.32 6.78 -0.57
CA GLU A 93 -2.91 6.75 -0.14
C GLU A 93 -2.76 6.73 1.38
N ALA A 94 -3.54 7.54 2.11
CA ALA A 94 -3.52 7.54 3.56
C ALA A 94 -4.03 6.22 4.15
N ALA A 95 -5.12 5.69 3.61
CA ALA A 95 -5.70 4.43 4.05
C ALA A 95 -4.76 3.24 3.80
N ILE A 96 -4.13 3.14 2.63
CA ILE A 96 -3.19 2.02 2.36
C ILE A 96 -1.96 2.11 3.28
N VAL A 97 -1.44 3.31 3.54
CA VAL A 97 -0.33 3.50 4.50
C VAL A 97 -0.74 3.05 5.90
N ALA A 98 -1.92 3.45 6.38
CA ALA A 98 -2.40 3.05 7.69
C ALA A 98 -2.53 1.52 7.82
N LEU A 99 -3.04 0.85 6.77
CA LEU A 99 -3.14 -0.61 6.72
C LEU A 99 -1.76 -1.29 6.72
N LEU A 100 -0.78 -0.76 5.97
CA LEU A 100 0.58 -1.30 5.92
C LEU A 100 1.33 -1.12 7.24
N VAL A 101 1.10 0.01 7.93
CA VAL A 101 1.61 0.23 9.29
C VAL A 101 0.96 -0.75 10.26
N HIS A 102 -0.37 -0.92 10.19
CA HIS A 102 -1.08 -1.86 11.05
C HIS A 102 -0.63 -3.31 10.84
N ALA A 103 -0.34 -3.69 9.60
CA ALA A 103 0.24 -5.00 9.27
C ALA A 103 1.72 -5.15 9.68
N GLY A 104 2.35 -4.10 10.24
CA GLY A 104 3.76 -4.12 10.63
C GLY A 104 4.75 -4.12 9.46
N ALA A 105 4.27 -3.82 8.24
CA ALA A 105 5.11 -3.81 7.04
C ALA A 105 5.84 -2.47 6.83
N LEU A 106 5.26 -1.38 7.32
CA LEU A 106 5.78 -0.02 7.18
C LEU A 106 5.95 0.62 8.56
N ASP A 107 7.10 1.26 8.80
CA ASP A 107 7.32 2.05 9.99
C ASP A 107 6.44 3.32 9.95
N PRO A 108 5.59 3.57 10.96
CA PRO A 108 4.76 4.79 11.03
C PRO A 108 5.57 6.09 10.99
N ASN A 109 6.82 6.07 11.44
CA ASN A 109 7.69 7.24 11.47
C ASN A 109 8.53 7.40 10.19
N HIS A 110 8.43 6.47 9.24
CA HIS A 110 9.16 6.58 7.99
C HIS A 110 8.67 7.81 7.19
N PRO A 111 9.56 8.61 6.56
CA PRO A 111 9.17 9.80 5.80
C PRO A 111 8.08 9.55 4.75
N ALA A 112 8.11 8.39 4.08
CA ALA A 112 7.09 8.00 3.10
C ALA A 112 5.69 7.76 3.72
N ALA A 113 5.62 7.35 4.98
CA ALA A 113 4.37 7.20 5.73
C ALA A 113 3.84 8.58 6.16
N LEU A 114 4.70 9.41 6.78
CA LEU A 114 4.37 10.77 7.23
C LEU A 114 3.96 11.70 6.08
N LYS A 115 4.51 11.48 4.87
CA LYS A 115 4.09 12.19 3.65
C LYS A 115 2.61 11.98 3.30
N ARG A 116 1.98 10.90 3.79
CA ARG A 116 0.61 10.49 3.43
C ARG A 116 -0.35 10.53 4.62
N LEU A 117 0.12 10.18 5.80
CA LEU A 117 -0.58 10.32 7.06
C LEU A 117 -0.03 11.53 7.82
N GLY A 118 -0.88 12.53 8.06
CA GLY A 118 -0.49 13.78 8.73
C GLY A 118 -0.11 14.93 7.80
N ARG A 119 -0.11 14.73 6.48
CA ARG A 119 0.19 15.80 5.52
C ARG A 119 -0.81 16.96 5.64
N PRO A 120 -0.34 18.20 5.83
CA PRO A 120 -1.17 19.40 5.77
C PRO A 120 -1.83 19.55 4.41
N GLN A 121 -3.13 19.80 4.41
CA GLN A 121 -3.89 20.23 3.25
C GLN A 121 -3.90 21.74 3.22
N THR A 122 -3.53 22.33 2.08
CA THR A 122 -3.52 23.77 1.91
C THR A 122 -4.55 24.21 0.88
N ASN A 123 -5.12 25.39 1.06
CA ASN A 123 -5.90 26.04 0.00
C ASN A 123 -4.98 26.73 -1.02
N TRP A 124 -5.57 27.34 -2.05
CA TRP A 124 -4.84 28.07 -3.10
C TRP A 124 -3.98 29.25 -2.57
N ARG A 125 -4.32 29.77 -1.38
CA ARG A 125 -3.56 30.83 -0.69
C ARG A 125 -2.40 30.27 0.16
N GLY A 126 -2.15 28.96 0.12
CA GLY A 126 -1.11 28.30 0.91
C GLY A 126 -1.45 28.13 2.40
N LEU A 127 -2.66 28.48 2.82
CA LEU A 127 -3.09 28.32 4.21
C LEU A 127 -3.43 26.86 4.49
N VAL A 128 -2.94 26.31 5.60
CA VAL A 128 -3.31 24.97 6.07
C VAL A 128 -4.77 24.97 6.50
N THR A 129 -5.58 24.16 5.82
CA THR A 129 -7.03 24.02 6.06
C THR A 129 -7.40 22.65 6.63
N GLY A 130 -6.45 21.72 6.75
CA GLY A 130 -6.72 20.40 7.31
C GLY A 130 -5.51 19.49 7.31
N VAL A 131 -5.68 18.29 7.85
CA VAL A 131 -4.68 17.22 7.86
C VAL A 131 -5.36 15.88 7.65
N THR A 132 -4.72 14.96 6.93
CA THR A 132 -5.24 13.60 6.79
C THR A 132 -4.90 12.77 8.04
N ARG A 133 -5.92 12.19 8.68
CA ARG A 133 -5.78 11.33 9.86
C ARG A 133 -6.67 10.10 9.73
N THR A 134 -6.33 9.03 10.44
CA THR A 134 -7.19 7.86 10.59
C THR A 134 -8.38 8.20 11.49
N ALA A 135 -9.56 7.67 11.16
CA ALA A 135 -10.73 7.75 12.03
C ALA A 135 -10.56 6.83 13.25
N ALA A 136 -11.30 7.10 14.32
CA ALA A 136 -11.37 6.18 15.45
C ALA A 136 -11.87 4.80 14.98
N GLY A 137 -11.16 3.73 15.36
CA GLY A 137 -11.47 2.36 14.94
C GLY A 137 -10.95 1.96 13.56
N PHE A 138 -10.33 2.87 12.79
CA PHE A 138 -9.66 2.48 11.55
C PHE A 138 -8.32 1.76 11.88
N PRO A 139 -7.99 0.64 11.21
CA PRO A 139 -6.72 -0.05 11.44
C PRO A 139 -5.53 0.84 11.04
N GLY A 140 -4.75 1.26 12.02
CA GLY A 140 -3.59 2.15 11.84
C GLY A 140 -2.83 2.29 13.15
N PRO A 141 -1.72 3.06 13.19
CA PRO A 141 -1.09 3.38 14.46
C PRO A 141 -2.14 4.08 15.32
N GLY A 142 -2.48 3.46 16.45
CA GLY A 142 -3.44 4.03 17.40
C GLY A 142 -3.01 5.45 17.77
N LYS A 143 -3.97 6.30 18.15
CA LYS A 143 -3.68 7.67 18.62
C LYS A 143 -2.53 7.62 19.63
N THR A 144 -1.34 8.05 19.22
CA THR A 144 -0.28 8.38 20.17
C THR A 144 -0.65 9.73 20.76
N GLY A 145 -1.08 9.73 22.02
CA GLY A 145 -1.17 10.91 22.90
C GLY A 145 -2.08 12.02 22.45
#